data_AF-A0A4R3I3I9-F1
#
_entry.id   AF-A0A4R3I3I9-F1
#
_cell.length_a   1.000
_cell.length_b   1.000
_cell.length_c   1.000
_cell.angle_alpha   90.00
_cell.angle_beta   90.00
_cell.angle_gamma   90.00
#
_symmetry.space_group_name_H-M   'P 1'
#
loop_
_entity.id
_entity.type
_entity.pdbx_description
1 polymer ?
#
loop_
_entity_poly.entity_id
_entity_poly.type
_entity_poly.pdbx_seq_one_letter_code
_entity_poly.pdbx_strand_id
1 'polypeptide(L)'
;MKPETASQIRNREMRLIHVAKRELQLDDETYRAMLWSIARVKSSKDLDFTGRKKVLDHLKARGFKVRSKAAPSPQLAQDAESKKIRALWIFLHQIGVVQNPAEEALAAYVKRITGVEALQWVNGKQALALIESLKKWAMRSLPDIVKQLAQEAQTVPMSDQDRAKVTNAVWKAYNRLTFDPMQAAWECLTEVMKQHKEENHV
;
A
#
# COMPACT_ATOMS: atom_id res chain seq x y z
N MET A 1 -23.92 -10.60 -3.06
CA MET A 1 -23.57 -10.25 -4.45
C MET A 1 -24.71 -10.69 -5.36
N LYS A 2 -25.26 -9.80 -6.20
CA LYS A 2 -26.24 -10.21 -7.22
C LYS A 2 -25.51 -11.00 -8.33
N PRO A 3 -26.09 -12.09 -8.87
CA PRO A 3 -25.46 -12.84 -9.96
C PRO A 3 -25.29 -11.96 -11.21
N GLU A 4 -24.13 -12.05 -11.87
CA GLU A 4 -23.86 -11.34 -13.12
C GLU A 4 -24.81 -11.86 -14.21
N THR A 5 -25.55 -10.96 -14.86
CA THR A 5 -26.53 -11.32 -15.90
C THR A 5 -25.84 -11.79 -17.18
N ALA A 6 -26.49 -12.61 -18.00
CA ALA A 6 -25.92 -13.14 -19.25
C ALA A 6 -25.43 -12.04 -20.21
N SER A 7 -26.10 -10.89 -20.24
CA SER A 7 -25.69 -9.71 -21.02
C SER A 7 -24.41 -9.07 -20.48
N GLN A 8 -24.26 -8.97 -19.16
CA GLN A 8 -23.04 -8.45 -18.52
C GLN A 8 -21.83 -9.36 -18.79
N ILE A 9 -22.03 -10.68 -18.70
CA ILE A 9 -21.00 -11.68 -19.05
C ILE A 9 -20.56 -11.51 -20.51
N ARG A 10 -21.53 -11.36 -21.44
CA ARG A 10 -21.23 -11.11 -22.86
C ARG A 10 -20.39 -9.86 -23.08
N ASN A 11 -20.80 -8.74 -22.49
CA ASN A 11 -20.08 -7.48 -22.65
C ASN A 11 -18.66 -7.53 -22.03
N ARG A 12 -18.50 -8.28 -20.95
CA ARG A 12 -17.19 -8.51 -20.32
C ARG A 12 -16.27 -9.35 -21.23
N GLU A 13 -16.74 -10.48 -21.72
CA GLU A 13 -15.95 -11.36 -22.60
C GLU A 13 -15.56 -10.67 -23.92
N MET A 14 -16.50 -9.94 -24.53
CA MET A 14 -16.22 -9.14 -25.72
C MET A 14 -15.12 -8.12 -25.48
N ARG A 15 -15.17 -7.40 -24.34
CA ARG A 15 -14.09 -6.47 -23.95
C ARG A 15 -12.76 -7.18 -23.78
N LEU A 16 -12.74 -8.36 -23.15
CA LEU A 16 -11.51 -9.14 -22.98
C LEU A 16 -10.90 -9.57 -24.32
N ILE A 17 -11.71 -10.00 -25.29
CA ILE A 17 -11.23 -10.36 -26.63
C ILE A 17 -10.56 -9.16 -27.30
N HIS A 18 -11.16 -7.96 -27.20
CA HIS A 18 -10.58 -6.74 -27.77
C HIS A 18 -9.33 -6.26 -27.02
N VAL A 19 -9.26 -6.45 -25.69
CA VAL A 19 -8.04 -6.17 -24.91
C VAL A 19 -6.93 -7.13 -25.31
N ALA A 20 -7.23 -8.43 -25.40
CA ALA A 20 -6.28 -9.46 -25.80
C ALA A 20 -5.72 -9.21 -27.20
N LYS A 21 -6.56 -8.80 -28.16
CA LYS A 21 -6.10 -8.38 -29.49
C LYS A 21 -5.02 -7.30 -29.41
N ARG A 22 -5.24 -6.27 -28.57
CA ARG A 22 -4.29 -5.17 -28.39
C ARG A 22 -3.02 -5.61 -27.66
N GLU A 23 -3.14 -6.39 -26.58
CA GLU A 23 -2.00 -6.84 -25.79
C GLU A 23 -1.10 -7.83 -26.55
N LEU A 24 -1.69 -8.69 -27.38
CA LEU A 24 -0.96 -9.61 -28.26
C LEU A 24 -0.56 -8.98 -29.60
N GLN A 25 -0.83 -7.69 -29.80
CA GLN A 25 -0.51 -6.94 -31.02
C GLN A 25 -0.97 -7.63 -32.31
N LEU A 26 -2.14 -8.27 -32.27
CA LEU A 26 -2.71 -8.93 -33.45
C LEU A 26 -3.20 -7.87 -34.43
N ASP A 27 -2.65 -7.89 -35.64
CA ASP A 27 -3.15 -7.09 -36.74
C ASP A 27 -4.57 -7.52 -37.14
N ASP A 28 -5.19 -6.68 -37.94
CA ASP A 28 -6.59 -6.80 -38.33
C ASP A 28 -6.88 -8.04 -39.20
N GLU A 29 -5.92 -8.47 -40.01
CA GLU A 29 -6.04 -9.64 -40.89
C GLU A 29 -5.85 -10.92 -40.08
N THR A 30 -4.78 -11.01 -39.29
CA THR A 30 -4.51 -12.13 -38.39
C THR A 30 -5.65 -12.35 -37.40
N TYR A 31 -6.21 -11.26 -36.86
CA TYR A 31 -7.36 -11.33 -35.97
C TYR A 31 -8.61 -11.91 -36.65
N ARG A 32 -8.93 -11.48 -37.88
CA ARG A 32 -10.07 -12.02 -38.64
C ARG A 32 -9.85 -13.48 -39.05
N ALA A 33 -8.64 -13.84 -39.47
CA ALA A 33 -8.28 -15.22 -39.78
C ALA A 33 -8.44 -16.15 -38.56
N MET A 34 -8.03 -15.68 -37.38
CA MET A 34 -8.22 -16.40 -36.12
C MET A 34 -9.71 -16.61 -35.79
N LEU A 35 -10.55 -15.57 -35.91
CA LEU A 35 -11.99 -15.69 -35.69
C LEU A 35 -12.65 -16.69 -36.67
N TRP A 36 -12.24 -16.65 -37.94
CA TRP A 36 -12.71 -17.60 -38.95
C TRP A 36 -12.27 -19.03 -38.65
N SER A 37 -11.03 -19.23 -38.18
CA SER A 37 -10.50 -20.54 -37.85
C SER A 37 -11.18 -21.18 -36.65
N ILE A 38 -11.48 -20.40 -35.61
CA ILE A 38 -11.97 -20.93 -34.32
C ILE A 38 -13.50 -21.03 -34.29
N ALA A 39 -14.17 -20.01 -34.83
CA ALA A 39 -15.61 -19.83 -34.66
C ALA A 39 -16.36 -19.65 -35.98
N ARG A 40 -15.68 -19.68 -37.15
CA ARG A 40 -16.29 -19.52 -38.49
C ARG A 40 -17.07 -18.22 -38.65
N VAL A 41 -16.65 -17.16 -37.96
CA VAL A 41 -17.25 -15.82 -38.04
C VAL A 41 -16.25 -14.80 -38.56
N LYS A 42 -16.76 -13.76 -39.23
CA LYS A 42 -15.94 -12.65 -39.76
C LYS A 42 -15.77 -11.50 -38.77
N SER A 43 -16.62 -11.46 -37.74
CA SER A 43 -16.62 -10.41 -36.71
C SER A 43 -16.80 -11.01 -35.32
N SER A 44 -16.16 -10.42 -34.32
CA SER A 44 -16.35 -10.83 -32.93
C SER A 44 -17.77 -10.57 -32.42
N LYS A 45 -18.51 -9.66 -33.06
CA LYS A 45 -19.92 -9.38 -32.70
C LYS A 45 -20.82 -10.60 -32.92
N ASP A 46 -20.47 -11.45 -33.89
CA ASP A 46 -21.23 -12.63 -34.28
C ASP A 46 -20.89 -13.86 -33.43
N LEU A 47 -19.97 -13.74 -32.46
CA LEU A 47 -19.64 -14.84 -31.56
C LEU A 47 -20.81 -15.15 -30.62
N ASP A 48 -21.16 -16.41 -30.56
CA ASP A 48 -22.04 -16.99 -29.54
C ASP A 48 -21.28 -17.19 -28.22
N PHE A 49 -21.92 -17.78 -27.21
CA PHE A 49 -21.28 -18.05 -25.93
C PHE A 49 -20.09 -19.01 -26.06
N THR A 50 -20.27 -20.09 -26.81
CA THR A 50 -19.23 -21.12 -27.00
C THR A 50 -18.03 -20.56 -27.77
N GLY A 51 -18.29 -19.77 -28.82
CA GLY A 51 -17.28 -19.11 -29.63
C GLY A 51 -16.46 -18.10 -28.83
N ARG A 52 -17.09 -17.26 -28.00
CA ARG A 52 -16.37 -16.33 -27.11
C ARG A 52 -15.41 -17.06 -26.17
N LYS A 53 -15.87 -18.16 -25.57
CA LYS A 53 -15.03 -18.98 -24.67
C LYS A 53 -13.84 -19.57 -25.41
N LYS A 54 -14.06 -20.23 -26.56
CA LYS A 54 -12.98 -20.83 -27.37
C LYS A 54 -11.93 -19.80 -27.80
N VAL A 55 -12.38 -18.62 -28.24
CA VAL A 55 -11.49 -17.53 -28.64
C VAL A 55 -10.67 -17.03 -27.45
N LEU A 56 -11.29 -16.80 -26.29
CA LEU A 56 -10.57 -16.39 -25.09
C LEU A 56 -9.55 -17.43 -24.62
N ASP A 57 -9.88 -18.71 -24.66
CA ASP A 57 -8.97 -19.79 -24.25
C ASP A 57 -7.78 -19.89 -25.21
N HIS A 58 -8.00 -19.72 -26.51
CA HIS A 58 -6.94 -19.64 -27.50
C HIS A 58 -6.01 -18.43 -27.28
N LEU A 59 -6.58 -17.25 -26.97
CA LEU A 59 -5.78 -16.05 -26.66
C LEU A 59 -4.96 -16.23 -25.38
N LYS A 60 -5.51 -16.88 -24.35
CA LYS A 60 -4.78 -17.22 -23.12
C LYS A 60 -3.62 -18.17 -23.38
N ALA A 61 -3.83 -19.19 -24.22
CA ALA A 61 -2.77 -20.11 -24.64
C ALA A 61 -1.62 -19.38 -25.37
N ARG A 62 -1.91 -18.24 -26.02
CA ARG A 62 -0.92 -17.36 -26.66
C ARG A 62 -0.35 -16.29 -25.73
N GLY A 63 -0.56 -16.40 -24.42
CA GLY A 63 0.04 -15.52 -23.41
C GLY A 63 -0.85 -14.39 -22.91
N PHE A 64 -2.11 -14.29 -23.35
CA PHE A 64 -3.05 -13.32 -22.78
C PHE A 64 -3.38 -13.68 -21.32
N LYS A 65 -3.11 -12.75 -20.40
CA LYS A 65 -3.44 -12.92 -18.97
C LYS A 65 -4.55 -11.95 -18.59
N VAL A 66 -5.69 -12.48 -18.14
CA VAL A 66 -6.80 -11.65 -17.65
C VAL A 66 -6.38 -11.04 -16.31
N ARG A 67 -5.95 -9.78 -16.34
CA ARG A 67 -5.73 -8.99 -15.14
C ARG A 67 -7.10 -8.60 -14.59
N SER A 68 -7.48 -9.14 -13.44
CA SER A 68 -8.54 -8.51 -12.64
C SER A 68 -8.02 -7.13 -12.24
N LYS A 69 -8.76 -6.07 -12.54
CA LYS A 69 -8.55 -4.80 -11.82
C LYS A 69 -8.64 -5.15 -10.34
N ALA A 70 -7.60 -4.82 -9.57
CA ALA A 70 -7.74 -4.71 -8.13
C ALA A 70 -9.01 -3.88 -7.88
N ALA A 71 -9.84 -4.32 -6.93
CA ALA A 71 -11.02 -3.56 -6.56
C ALA A 71 -10.59 -2.09 -6.36
N PRO A 72 -11.39 -1.10 -6.79
CA PRO A 72 -11.07 0.29 -6.49
C PRO A 72 -10.82 0.36 -4.98
N SER A 73 -9.59 0.75 -4.60
CA SER A 73 -9.23 0.84 -3.20
C SER A 73 -10.30 1.68 -2.50
N PRO A 74 -10.91 1.21 -1.39
CA PRO A 74 -11.94 1.96 -0.70
C PRO A 74 -11.44 3.40 -0.52
N GLN A 75 -12.26 4.40 -0.81
CA GLN A 75 -11.87 5.80 -0.63
C GLN A 75 -11.44 5.97 0.83
N LEU A 76 -10.14 6.18 1.05
CA LEU A 76 -9.58 6.27 2.39
C LEU A 76 -10.21 7.46 3.12
N ALA A 77 -10.51 7.29 4.41
CA ALA A 77 -10.99 8.37 5.25
C ALA A 77 -9.96 9.51 5.30
N GLN A 78 -10.36 10.71 4.92
CA GLN A 78 -9.47 11.86 4.73
C GLN A 78 -9.47 12.87 5.88
N ASP A 79 -10.25 12.62 6.93
CA ASP A 79 -10.26 13.43 8.14
C ASP A 79 -8.89 13.39 8.85
N ALA A 80 -8.63 14.40 9.69
CA ALA A 80 -7.35 14.59 10.34
C ALA A 80 -6.99 13.43 11.27
N GLU A 81 -7.98 12.82 11.94
CA GLU A 81 -7.76 11.72 12.88
C GLU A 81 -7.38 10.44 12.13
N SER A 82 -8.09 10.09 11.06
CA SER A 82 -7.77 8.96 10.19
C SER A 82 -6.39 9.09 9.54
N LYS A 83 -6.00 10.30 9.11
CA LYS A 83 -4.65 10.56 8.60
C LYS A 83 -3.59 10.34 9.67
N LYS A 84 -3.83 10.83 10.89
CA LYS A 84 -2.92 10.65 12.03
C LYS A 84 -2.77 9.18 12.41
N ILE A 85 -3.86 8.42 12.43
CA ILE A 85 -3.83 6.97 12.70
C ILE A 85 -3.00 6.24 11.65
N ARG A 86 -3.20 6.55 10.36
CA ARG A 86 -2.39 5.97 9.27
C ARG A 86 -0.91 6.34 9.40
N ALA A 87 -0.59 7.60 9.71
CA ALA A 87 0.79 8.03 9.93
C ALA A 87 1.46 7.26 11.07
N LEU A 88 0.75 7.05 12.20
CA LEU A 88 1.25 6.26 13.32
C LEU A 88 1.45 4.77 12.96
N TRP A 89 0.57 4.21 12.14
CA TRP A 89 0.71 2.84 11.64
C TRP A 89 1.96 2.67 10.77
N ILE A 90 2.18 3.61 9.85
CA ILE A 90 3.39 3.63 9.02
C ILE A 90 4.63 3.83 9.89
N PHE A 91 4.57 4.72 10.87
CA PHE A 91 5.67 4.93 11.81
C PHE A 91 6.04 3.64 12.56
N LEU A 92 5.05 2.91 13.09
CA LEU A 92 5.25 1.61 13.73
C LEU A 92 5.94 0.60 12.80
N HIS A 93 5.65 0.65 11.50
CA HIS A 93 6.35 -0.17 10.51
C HIS A 93 7.80 0.29 10.28
N GLN A 94 8.04 1.60 10.18
CA GLN A 94 9.39 2.16 10.01
C GLN A 94 10.32 1.81 11.17
N ILE A 95 9.80 1.77 12.40
CA ILE A 95 10.56 1.35 13.59
C ILE A 95 10.57 -0.19 13.79
N GLY A 96 10.04 -0.96 12.84
CA GLY A 96 10.08 -2.43 12.85
C GLY A 96 9.12 -3.13 13.81
N VAL A 97 8.22 -2.39 14.47
CA VAL A 97 7.24 -2.96 15.43
C VAL A 97 6.09 -3.65 14.70
N VAL A 98 5.70 -3.14 13.53
CA VAL A 98 4.69 -3.73 12.66
C VAL A 98 5.34 -4.22 11.38
N GLN A 99 4.98 -5.43 10.92
CA GLN A 99 5.54 -6.00 9.69
C GLN A 99 4.84 -5.52 8.42
N ASN A 100 3.53 -5.29 8.47
CA ASN A 100 2.72 -4.96 7.28
C ASN A 100 2.12 -3.55 7.40
N PRO A 101 2.58 -2.56 6.59
CA PRO A 101 2.05 -1.20 6.59
C PRO A 101 0.74 -1.05 5.82
N ALA A 102 0.22 -2.09 5.18
CA ALA A 102 -0.96 -2.03 4.32
C ALA A 102 -2.23 -1.63 5.10
N GLU A 103 -3.16 -0.97 4.40
CA GLU A 103 -4.40 -0.46 4.97
C GLU A 103 -5.29 -1.58 5.51
N GLU A 104 -5.26 -2.76 4.88
CA GLU A 104 -6.01 -3.93 5.31
C GLU A 104 -5.54 -4.43 6.68
N ALA A 105 -4.22 -4.38 6.93
CA ALA A 105 -3.65 -4.74 8.23
C ALA A 105 -4.04 -3.71 9.31
N LEU A 106 -4.07 -2.42 8.94
CA LEU A 106 -4.57 -1.35 9.81
C LEU A 106 -6.06 -1.54 10.12
N ALA A 107 -6.89 -1.86 9.13
CA ALA A 107 -8.32 -2.13 9.32
C ALA A 107 -8.56 -3.30 10.29
N ALA A 108 -7.77 -4.38 10.17
CA ALA A 108 -7.83 -5.51 11.12
C ALA A 108 -7.47 -5.08 12.55
N TYR A 109 -6.46 -4.22 12.72
CA TYR A 109 -6.12 -3.65 14.03
C TYR A 109 -7.24 -2.76 14.56
N VAL A 110 -7.81 -1.88 13.73
CA VAL A 110 -8.94 -1.01 14.09
C VAL A 110 -10.12 -1.84 14.57
N LYS A 111 -10.51 -2.86 13.80
CA LYS A 111 -11.58 -3.79 14.16
C LYS A 111 -11.35 -4.46 15.51
N ARG A 112 -10.11 -4.88 15.80
CA ARG A 112 -9.77 -5.50 17.09
C ARG A 112 -9.95 -4.54 18.28
N ILE A 113 -9.65 -3.25 18.11
CA ILE A 113 -9.71 -2.27 19.20
C ILE A 113 -11.10 -1.66 19.36
N THR A 114 -11.79 -1.37 18.25
CA THR A 114 -13.04 -0.57 18.26
C THR A 114 -14.28 -1.39 17.89
N GLY A 115 -14.11 -2.60 17.34
CA GLY A 115 -15.19 -3.42 16.79
C GLY A 115 -15.67 -2.98 15.40
N VAL A 116 -15.08 -1.93 14.82
CA VAL A 116 -15.52 -1.32 13.57
C VAL A 116 -14.66 -1.80 12.39
N GLU A 117 -15.28 -2.11 11.26
CA GLU A 117 -14.62 -2.76 10.12
C GLU A 117 -13.61 -1.87 9.35
N ALA A 118 -13.68 -0.54 9.48
CA ALA A 118 -12.80 0.39 8.77
C ALA A 118 -12.72 1.76 9.45
N LEU A 119 -11.63 2.50 9.17
CA LEU A 119 -11.36 3.83 9.70
C LEU A 119 -12.46 4.85 9.42
N GLN A 120 -13.09 4.78 8.25
CA GLN A 120 -14.17 5.70 7.85
C GLN A 120 -15.42 5.66 8.74
N TRP A 121 -15.54 4.64 9.59
CA TRP A 121 -16.66 4.44 10.51
C TRP A 121 -16.25 4.66 11.98
N VAL A 122 -15.00 5.05 12.23
CA VAL A 122 -14.48 5.35 13.57
C VAL A 122 -15.00 6.72 14.00
N ASN A 123 -15.53 6.82 15.22
CA ASN A 123 -15.89 8.11 15.82
C ASN A 123 -14.71 8.72 16.60
N GLY A 124 -14.79 10.01 16.97
CA GLY A 124 -13.68 10.71 17.62
C GLY A 124 -13.18 10.08 18.93
N LYS A 125 -14.07 9.50 19.75
CA LYS A 125 -13.64 8.80 20.98
C LYS A 125 -12.83 7.54 20.65
N GLN A 126 -13.28 6.77 19.66
CA GLN A 126 -12.57 5.60 19.16
C GLN A 126 -11.24 5.99 18.49
N ALA A 127 -11.22 7.10 17.74
CA ALA A 127 -10.01 7.61 17.10
C ALA A 127 -8.94 8.00 18.13
N LEU A 128 -9.33 8.72 19.18
CA LEU A 128 -8.43 9.05 20.29
C LEU A 128 -7.87 7.79 20.95
N ALA A 129 -8.73 6.79 21.24
CA ALA A 129 -8.30 5.53 21.82
C ALA A 129 -7.32 4.76 20.92
N LEU A 130 -7.55 4.77 19.59
CA LEU A 130 -6.64 4.18 18.62
C LEU A 130 -5.28 4.88 18.61
N ILE A 131 -5.27 6.22 18.56
CA ILE A 131 -4.05 7.03 18.58
C ILE A 131 -3.24 6.71 19.84
N GLU A 132 -3.86 6.74 21.02
CA GLU A 132 -3.17 6.46 22.28
C GLU A 132 -2.68 5.01 22.36
N SER A 133 -3.45 4.05 21.83
CA SER A 133 -3.02 2.65 21.76
C SER A 133 -1.78 2.48 20.85
N LEU A 134 -1.76 3.13 19.69
CA LEU A 134 -0.62 3.09 18.76
C LEU A 134 0.62 3.76 19.36
N LYS A 135 0.46 4.93 20.00
CA LYS A 135 1.54 5.61 20.71
C LYS A 135 2.14 4.74 21.82
N LYS A 136 1.28 4.12 22.64
CA LYS A 136 1.71 3.19 23.70
C LYS A 136 2.43 1.98 23.15
N TRP A 137 2.01 1.45 22.01
CA TRP A 137 2.70 0.33 21.37
C TRP A 137 4.10 0.75 20.92
N ALA A 138 4.23 1.90 20.25
CA ALA A 138 5.53 2.42 19.83
C ALA A 138 6.49 2.62 21.02
N MET A 139 5.98 3.17 22.14
CA MET A 139 6.77 3.43 23.35
C MET A 139 7.36 2.19 24.02
N ARG A 140 6.95 0.98 23.64
CA ARG A 140 7.56 -0.27 24.15
C ARG A 140 8.95 -0.55 23.59
N SER A 141 9.25 -0.03 22.40
CA SER A 141 10.50 -0.28 21.69
C SER A 141 11.23 1.01 21.31
N LEU A 142 10.49 2.11 21.12
CA LEU A 142 11.04 3.37 20.64
C LEU A 142 12.18 3.93 21.52
N PRO A 143 12.12 3.92 22.87
CA PRO A 143 13.23 4.40 23.69
C PRO A 143 14.54 3.64 23.48
N ASP A 144 14.46 2.32 23.25
CA ASP A 144 15.64 1.48 23.00
C ASP A 144 16.19 1.69 21.59
N ILE A 145 15.31 1.87 20.61
CA ILE A 145 15.69 2.20 19.23
C ILE A 145 16.40 3.56 19.19
N VAL A 146 15.85 4.58 19.85
CA VAL A 146 16.50 5.91 19.96
C VAL A 146 17.86 5.79 20.65
N LYS A 147 17.98 4.94 21.67
CA LYS A 147 19.25 4.69 22.35
C LYS A 147 20.31 4.14 21.39
N GLN A 148 19.96 3.10 20.62
CA GLN A 148 20.85 2.48 19.65
C GLN A 148 21.25 3.47 18.55
N LEU A 149 20.29 4.18 17.97
CA LEU A 149 20.57 5.18 16.94
C LEU A 149 21.46 6.32 17.48
N ALA A 150 21.27 6.75 18.73
CA ALA A 150 22.13 7.76 19.34
C ALA A 150 23.56 7.26 19.61
N GLN A 151 23.75 5.96 19.81
CA GLN A 151 25.09 5.35 19.91
C GLN A 151 25.75 5.27 18.54
N GLU A 152 25.02 4.84 17.52
CA GLU A 152 25.51 4.79 16.13
C GLU A 152 25.90 6.19 15.63
N ALA A 153 25.06 7.20 15.90
CA ALA A 153 25.31 8.58 15.50
C ALA A 153 26.63 9.14 16.07
N GLN A 154 27.10 8.69 17.24
CA GLN A 154 28.40 9.15 17.78
C GLN A 154 29.59 8.72 16.93
N THR A 155 29.45 7.64 16.17
CA THR A 155 30.52 7.11 15.30
C THR A 155 30.56 7.78 13.93
N VAL A 156 29.50 8.48 13.54
CA VAL A 156 29.40 9.13 12.24
C VAL A 156 30.06 10.51 12.32
N PRO A 157 31.02 10.83 11.44
CA PRO A 157 31.55 12.18 11.35
C PRO A 157 30.43 13.11 10.87
N MET A 158 30.05 14.09 11.69
CA MET A 158 28.99 15.04 11.38
C MET A 158 29.36 16.45 11.88
N SER A 159 28.65 17.47 11.38
CA SER A 159 28.89 18.86 11.76
C SER A 159 28.61 19.10 13.25
N ASP A 160 29.27 20.10 13.85
CA ASP A 160 29.03 20.48 15.25
C ASP A 160 27.57 20.92 15.49
N GLN A 161 26.96 21.55 14.48
CA GLN A 161 25.57 21.95 14.53
C GLN A 161 24.63 20.73 14.60
N ASP A 162 24.89 19.69 13.81
CA ASP A 162 24.05 18.49 13.82
C ASP A 162 24.27 17.65 15.07
N ARG A 163 25.51 17.58 15.59
CA ARG A 163 25.79 16.99 16.91
C ARG A 163 24.98 17.66 18.01
N ALA A 164 24.94 19.00 18.02
CA ALA A 164 24.19 19.76 19.02
C ALA A 164 22.69 19.51 18.91
N LYS A 165 22.13 19.47 17.69
CA LYS A 165 20.71 19.14 17.45
C LYS A 165 20.36 17.75 17.97
N VAL A 166 21.13 16.73 17.59
CA VAL A 166 20.92 15.33 18.01
C VAL A 166 20.99 15.23 19.53
N THR A 167 22.01 15.82 20.15
CA THR A 167 22.20 15.78 21.61
C THR A 167 21.01 16.42 22.34
N ASN A 168 20.52 17.57 21.87
CA ASN A 168 19.36 18.24 22.46
C ASN A 168 18.09 17.40 22.31
N ALA A 169 17.84 16.85 21.11
CA ALA A 169 16.66 16.03 20.84
C ALA A 169 16.63 14.77 21.72
N VAL A 170 17.76 14.07 21.81
CA VAL A 170 17.93 12.89 22.67
C VAL A 170 17.76 13.23 24.15
N TRP A 171 18.40 14.31 24.62
CA TRP A 171 18.24 14.78 26.00
C TRP A 171 16.78 15.09 26.34
N LYS A 172 16.08 15.83 25.46
CA LYS A 172 14.66 16.16 25.64
C LYS A 172 13.79 14.91 25.65
N ALA A 173 14.10 13.92 24.80
CA ALA A 173 13.39 12.66 24.74
C ALA A 173 13.47 11.88 26.05
N TYR A 174 14.68 11.68 26.59
CA TYR A 174 14.86 10.94 27.84
C TYR A 174 14.38 11.69 29.07
N ASN A 175 14.43 13.03 29.07
CA ASN A 175 13.90 13.83 30.17
C ASN A 175 12.36 13.79 30.26
N ARG A 176 11.66 13.71 29.12
CA ARG A 176 10.19 13.66 29.08
C ARG A 176 9.63 12.25 29.11
N LEU A 177 10.32 11.29 28.48
CA LEU A 177 9.92 9.90 28.36
C LEU A 177 8.48 9.71 27.81
N THR A 178 8.06 10.58 26.90
CA THR A 178 6.77 10.52 26.22
C THR A 178 6.95 10.32 24.72
N PHE A 179 5.86 9.94 24.04
CA PHE A 179 5.89 9.61 22.62
C PHE A 179 6.41 10.74 21.73
N ASP A 180 5.87 11.97 21.85
CA ASP A 180 6.20 13.02 20.88
C ASP A 180 7.70 13.43 20.94
N PRO A 181 8.33 13.61 22.12
CA PRO A 181 9.78 13.81 22.22
C PRO A 181 10.61 12.63 21.71
N MET A 182 10.18 11.39 21.96
CA MET A 182 10.87 10.19 21.48
C MET A 182 10.81 10.07 19.96
N GLN A 183 9.65 10.34 19.37
CA GLN A 183 9.47 10.38 17.92
C GLN A 183 10.35 11.47 17.30
N ALA A 184 10.34 12.68 17.87
CA ALA A 184 11.16 13.78 17.37
C ALA A 184 12.67 13.48 17.42
N ALA A 185 13.13 12.79 18.48
CA ALA A 185 14.52 12.35 18.55
C ALA A 185 14.86 11.30 17.49
N TRP A 186 13.97 10.34 17.25
CA TRP A 186 14.14 9.35 16.18
C TRP A 186 14.17 9.99 14.79
N GLU A 187 13.27 10.93 14.51
CA GLU A 187 13.23 11.68 13.24
C GLU A 187 14.54 12.46 13.05
N CYS A 188 14.99 13.21 14.07
CA CYS A 188 16.23 13.96 14.01
C CYS A 188 17.46 13.06 13.77
N LEU A 189 17.56 11.93 14.46
CA LEU A 189 18.65 10.98 14.30
C LEU A 189 18.67 10.37 12.90
N THR A 190 17.52 9.91 12.41
CA THR A 190 17.41 9.27 11.09
C THR A 190 17.68 10.24 9.95
N GLU A 191 17.22 11.50 10.05
CA GLU A 191 17.49 12.55 9.06
C GLU A 191 18.99 12.88 8.98
N VAL A 192 19.63 13.16 10.13
CA VAL A 192 21.07 13.48 10.17
C VAL A 192 21.89 12.31 9.65
N MET A 193 21.60 11.08 10.08
CA MET A 193 22.33 9.90 9.61
C MET A 193 22.14 9.65 8.11
N LYS A 194 20.98 10.00 7.53
CA LYS A 194 20.72 9.87 6.10
C LYS A 194 21.55 10.87 5.29
N GLN A 195 21.59 12.14 5.70
CA GLN A 195 22.36 13.19 5.04
C GLN A 195 23.85 12.83 4.94
N HIS A 196 24.45 12.37 6.05
CA HIS A 196 25.87 12.00 6.09
C HIS A 196 26.18 10.69 5.35
N LYS A 197 25.20 9.81 5.11
CA LYS A 197 25.38 8.62 4.26
C LYS A 197 25.42 8.98 2.77
N GLU A 198 24.62 9.96 2.35
CA GLU A 198 24.56 10.43 0.95
C GLU A 198 25.84 11.21 0.55
N GLU A 199 26.42 11.98 1.47
CA GLU A 199 27.67 12.73 1.24
C GLU A 199 28.91 11.84 1.10
N ASN A 200 28.91 10.64 1.68
CA ASN A 200 30.03 9.68 1.55
C ASN A 200 29.97 8.81 0.28
N HIS A 201 28.94 8.96 -0.56
CA HIS A 201 28.76 8.21 -1.81
C HIS A 201 28.92 9.08 -3.08
N VAL A 202 29.47 10.29 -2.93
CA VAL A 202 29.85 11.21 -4.02
C VAL A 202 31.36 11.39 -4.01
#